data_AF-A0A2V8PW80-F1
#
_entry.id   AF-A0A2V8PW80-F1
#
_cell.length_a   1.000
_cell.length_b   1.000
_cell.length_c   1.000
_cell.angle_alpha   90.00
_cell.angle_beta   90.00
_cell.angle_gamma   90.00
#
_symmetry.space_group_name_H-M   'P 1'
#
loop_
_entity.id
_entity.type
_entity.pdbx_description
1 polymer ?
#
loop_
_entity_poly.entity_id
_entity_poly.type
_entity_poly.pdbx_seq_one_letter_code
_entity_poly.pdbx_strand_id
1 'polypeptide(L)'
;MFRTRKRKAIRTLYSSRPHVYYPQTYYIGRFLTAFIKMCVAAGNTSAQTKPSYRQHTRRSTIITLIIYFFVLPSLPICYALYRNYRWEMDQPPTAVVPNLFGLDLKTSTECARSVHLNTRILGQTWYTNLPPGRITVQSPEPGQRVPFETVIGLEFAVNPPAALADLKGNTP
;
A
#
# COMPACT_ATOMS: atom_id res chain seq x y z
N MET A 1 0.29 13.12 -75.17
CA MET A 1 -0.09 11.83 -74.56
C MET A 1 0.83 11.57 -73.36
N PHE A 2 0.44 12.08 -72.19
CA PHE A 2 1.21 11.99 -70.93
C PHE A 2 0.83 10.72 -70.19
N ARG A 3 1.80 9.90 -69.78
CA ARG A 3 1.56 8.86 -68.77
C ARG A 3 2.61 8.93 -67.67
N THR A 4 2.16 9.42 -66.54
CA THR A 4 2.85 9.72 -65.29
C THR A 4 3.36 8.46 -64.60
N ARG A 5 4.68 8.39 -64.32
CA ARG A 5 5.27 7.40 -63.41
C ARG A 5 4.85 7.73 -61.98
N LYS A 6 3.93 6.96 -61.41
CA LYS A 6 3.54 7.04 -59.99
C LYS A 6 4.72 6.65 -59.11
N ARG A 7 5.21 7.60 -58.31
CA ARG A 7 6.10 7.38 -57.16
C ARG A 7 5.42 6.42 -56.19
N LYS A 8 6.01 5.26 -55.92
CA LYS A 8 5.56 4.37 -54.84
C LYS A 8 6.03 4.95 -53.51
N ALA A 9 5.05 5.29 -52.68
CA ALA A 9 5.20 5.81 -51.34
C ALA A 9 6.00 4.86 -50.45
N ILE A 10 6.91 5.45 -49.67
CA ILE A 10 7.61 4.82 -48.56
C ILE A 10 6.55 4.48 -47.50
N ARG A 11 6.20 3.19 -47.39
CA ARG A 11 5.45 2.68 -46.23
C ARG A 11 6.46 2.27 -45.18
N THR A 12 6.56 3.08 -44.14
CA THR A 12 7.18 2.73 -42.86
C THR A 12 6.40 1.57 -42.24
N LEU A 13 6.83 0.35 -42.51
CA LEU A 13 6.38 -0.82 -41.75
C LEU A 13 7.09 -0.77 -40.40
N TYR A 14 6.37 -0.32 -39.39
CA TYR A 14 6.70 -0.54 -37.99
C TYR A 14 6.68 -2.05 -37.76
N SER A 15 7.81 -2.72 -37.99
CA SER A 15 7.93 -4.14 -37.69
C SER A 15 8.08 -4.25 -36.17
N SER A 16 6.95 -4.43 -35.49
CA SER A 16 6.89 -4.90 -34.12
C SER A 16 7.55 -6.27 -34.07
N ARG A 17 8.87 -6.31 -33.84
CA ARG A 17 9.53 -7.55 -33.44
C ARG A 17 8.90 -7.93 -32.09
N PRO A 18 8.46 -9.18 -31.90
CA PRO A 18 8.04 -9.62 -30.58
C PRO A 18 9.26 -9.47 -29.68
N HIS A 19 9.18 -8.57 -28.71
CA HIS A 19 10.09 -8.59 -27.58
C HIS A 19 9.83 -9.93 -26.89
N VAL A 20 10.67 -10.93 -27.19
CA VAL A 20 10.69 -12.19 -26.48
C VAL A 20 10.99 -11.84 -25.04
N TYR A 21 9.95 -11.84 -24.22
CA TYR A 21 10.04 -11.65 -22.79
C TYR A 21 10.78 -12.86 -22.24
N TYR A 22 12.09 -12.74 -22.03
CA TYR A 22 12.83 -13.78 -21.34
C TYR A 22 12.40 -13.73 -19.87
N PRO A 23 11.71 -14.76 -19.35
CA PRO A 23 11.41 -14.82 -17.92
C PRO A 23 12.73 -14.78 -17.14
N GLN A 24 12.72 -14.21 -15.93
CA GLN A 24 13.91 -14.13 -15.06
C GLN A 24 14.59 -15.51 -14.82
N THR A 25 13.91 -16.60 -15.13
CA THR A 25 14.42 -17.98 -15.10
C THR A 25 15.43 -18.31 -16.20
N TYR A 26 15.47 -17.56 -17.31
CA TYR A 26 16.41 -17.83 -18.42
C TYR A 26 17.87 -17.61 -18.01
N TYR A 27 18.13 -16.60 -17.16
CA TYR A 27 19.46 -16.38 -16.61
C TYR A 27 19.85 -17.49 -15.61
N ILE A 28 18.89 -17.98 -14.81
CA ILE A 28 19.11 -19.07 -13.84
C ILE A 28 19.56 -20.36 -14.54
N GLY A 29 18.94 -20.71 -15.67
CA GLY A 29 19.33 -21.91 -16.44
C GLY A 29 20.73 -21.84 -17.05
N ARG A 30 21.18 -20.64 -17.45
CA ARG A 30 22.54 -20.42 -17.97
C ARG A 30 23.60 -20.54 -16.88
N PHE A 31 23.31 -20.08 -15.66
CA PHE A 31 24.19 -20.28 -14.52
C PHE A 31 24.29 -21.75 -14.11
N LEU A 32 23.17 -22.48 -14.08
CA LEU A 32 23.17 -23.90 -13.70
C LEU A 32 23.95 -24.77 -14.69
N THR A 33 23.81 -24.53 -15.99
CA THR A 33 24.55 -25.27 -17.02
C THR A 33 26.04 -24.95 -17.05
N ALA A 34 26.43 -23.69 -16.77
CA ALA A 34 27.83 -23.33 -16.58
C ALA A 34 28.43 -23.99 -15.33
N PHE A 35 27.66 -24.06 -14.23
CA PHE A 35 28.08 -24.68 -12.99
C PHE A 35 28.28 -26.20 -13.14
N ILE A 36 27.36 -26.90 -13.80
CA ILE A 36 27.49 -28.34 -14.10
C ILE A 36 28.71 -28.60 -15.00
N LYS A 37 28.92 -27.81 -16.06
CA LYS A 37 30.11 -27.93 -16.92
C LYS A 37 31.41 -27.69 -16.15
N MET A 38 31.42 -26.76 -15.20
CA MET A 38 32.57 -26.47 -14.35
C MET A 38 32.85 -27.60 -13.35
N CYS A 39 31.81 -28.20 -12.75
CA CYS A 39 31.94 -29.37 -11.87
C CYS A 39 32.43 -30.62 -12.63
N VAL A 40 31.92 -30.85 -13.84
CA VAL A 40 32.36 -31.98 -14.69
C VAL A 40 33.79 -31.79 -15.17
N ALA A 41 34.19 -30.56 -15.53
CA ALA A 41 35.58 -30.26 -15.89
C ALA A 41 36.57 -30.45 -14.72
N ALA A 42 36.11 -30.26 -13.47
CA ALA A 42 36.93 -30.48 -12.28
C ALA A 42 37.13 -31.96 -11.93
N GLY A 43 36.29 -32.87 -12.43
CA GLY A 43 36.37 -34.32 -12.14
C GLY A 43 37.38 -35.10 -13.00
N ASN A 44 37.83 -34.54 -14.13
CA ASN A 44 38.62 -35.29 -15.14
C ASN A 44 40.13 -34.94 -15.17
N THR A 45 40.65 -34.18 -14.19
CA THR A 45 42.08 -33.81 -14.15
C THR A 45 42.84 -34.64 -13.12
N SER A 46 43.05 -35.91 -13.44
CA SER A 46 44.08 -36.73 -12.79
C SER A 46 45.39 -36.65 -13.58
N ALA A 47 46.46 -36.31 -12.86
CA ALA A 47 47.89 -36.34 -13.21
C ALA A 47 48.51 -35.06 -13.82
N GLN A 48 49.16 -34.24 -12.97
CA GLN A 48 50.60 -33.95 -13.01
C GLN A 48 51.05 -33.05 -11.83
N THR A 49 52.31 -33.23 -11.42
CA THR A 49 52.95 -32.96 -10.11
C THR A 49 53.67 -31.60 -9.94
N LYS A 50 53.92 -31.21 -8.66
CA LYS A 50 54.89 -30.22 -8.07
C LYS A 50 54.49 -28.72 -7.93
N PRO A 51 55.08 -27.96 -6.98
CA PRO A 51 55.06 -28.14 -5.52
C PRO A 51 54.38 -26.94 -4.80
N SER A 52 54.34 -27.05 -3.48
CA SER A 52 53.75 -26.15 -2.49
C SER A 52 54.18 -24.67 -2.56
N TYR A 53 53.33 -23.80 -3.14
CA TYR A 53 53.25 -22.34 -2.83
C TYR A 53 51.89 -21.71 -3.24
N ARG A 54 50.93 -22.50 -3.76
CA ARG A 54 49.74 -22.03 -4.48
C ARG A 54 48.42 -22.40 -3.80
N GLN A 55 48.39 -22.43 -2.47
CA GLN A 55 47.18 -22.77 -1.72
C GLN A 55 46.43 -21.55 -1.16
N HIS A 56 47.13 -20.47 -0.78
CA HIS A 56 46.50 -19.28 -0.20
C HIS A 56 45.64 -18.49 -1.20
N THR A 57 46.07 -18.40 -2.46
CA THR A 57 45.34 -17.67 -3.51
C THR A 57 44.02 -18.31 -3.91
N ARG A 58 43.85 -19.63 -3.74
CA ARG A 58 42.56 -20.30 -3.99
C ARG A 58 41.55 -20.08 -2.87
N ARG A 59 42.02 -20.00 -1.62
CA ARG A 59 41.14 -19.73 -0.46
C ARG A 59 40.63 -18.30 -0.49
N SER A 60 41.47 -17.33 -0.85
CA SER A 60 41.03 -15.93 -0.99
C SER A 60 39.99 -15.78 -2.08
N THR A 61 40.17 -16.35 -3.27
CA THR A 61 39.20 -16.24 -4.37
C THR A 61 37.84 -16.85 -4.05
N ILE A 62 37.81 -17.95 -3.30
CA ILE A 62 36.55 -18.60 -2.89
C ILE A 62 35.80 -17.70 -1.90
N ILE A 63 36.50 -17.09 -0.94
CA ILE A 63 35.91 -16.13 0.01
C ILE A 63 35.36 -14.91 -0.74
N THR A 64 36.09 -14.37 -1.71
CA THR A 64 35.62 -13.23 -2.52
C THR A 64 34.35 -13.57 -3.30
N LEU A 65 34.26 -14.78 -3.87
CA LEU A 65 33.05 -15.24 -4.57
C LEU A 65 31.87 -15.40 -3.62
N ILE A 66 32.07 -15.93 -2.41
CA ILE A 66 31.00 -16.05 -1.40
C ILE A 66 30.49 -14.67 -0.98
N ILE A 67 31.39 -13.71 -0.75
CA ILE A 67 31.01 -12.33 -0.42
C ILE A 67 30.19 -11.72 -1.58
N TYR A 68 30.65 -11.90 -2.83
CA TYR A 68 29.94 -11.37 -3.99
C TYR A 68 28.58 -12.03 -4.22
N PHE A 69 28.45 -13.32 -3.93
CA PHE A 69 27.24 -14.08 -4.21
C PHE A 69 26.21 -14.07 -3.07
N PHE A 70 26.63 -13.80 -1.83
CA PHE A 70 25.73 -13.79 -0.67
C PHE A 70 25.61 -12.42 -0.02
N VAL A 71 26.70 -11.67 0.15
CA VAL A 71 26.69 -10.38 0.86
C VAL A 71 26.24 -9.25 -0.06
N LEU A 72 26.72 -9.22 -1.30
CA LEU A 72 26.31 -8.19 -2.25
C LEU A 72 24.82 -8.23 -2.63
N PRO A 73 24.17 -9.39 -2.84
CA PRO A 73 22.73 -9.42 -3.06
C PRO A 73 21.91 -9.31 -1.77
N SER A 74 22.46 -9.63 -0.59
CA SER A 74 21.70 -9.47 0.66
C SER A 74 21.47 -8.00 1.01
N LEU A 75 22.40 -7.10 0.70
CA LEU A 75 22.24 -5.65 0.93
C LEU A 75 20.99 -5.05 0.23
N PRO A 76 20.77 -5.19 -1.09
CA PRO A 76 19.58 -4.67 -1.74
C PRO A 76 18.29 -5.39 -1.30
N ILE A 77 18.37 -6.68 -0.96
CA ILE A 77 17.22 -7.43 -0.41
C ILE A 77 16.84 -6.88 0.97
N CYS A 78 17.82 -6.71 1.88
CA CYS A 78 17.62 -6.09 3.18
C CYS A 78 17.10 -4.66 3.06
N TYR A 79 17.62 -3.89 2.10
CA TYR A 79 17.13 -2.54 1.83
C TYR A 79 15.66 -2.55 1.35
N ALA A 80 15.29 -3.47 0.46
CA ALA A 80 13.91 -3.63 -0.01
C ALA A 80 12.97 -4.08 1.12
N LEU A 81 13.41 -4.99 1.99
CA LEU A 81 12.66 -5.42 3.17
C LEU A 81 12.51 -4.29 4.18
N TYR A 82 13.59 -3.58 4.51
CA TYR A 82 13.57 -2.42 5.42
C TYR A 82 12.62 -1.33 4.92
N ARG A 83 12.67 -1.04 3.62
CA ARG A 83 11.70 -0.18 2.93
C ARG A 83 10.29 -0.65 3.23
N ASN A 84 9.97 -1.92 2.98
CA ASN A 84 8.61 -2.45 3.16
C ASN A 84 8.15 -2.38 4.62
N TYR A 85 8.99 -2.79 5.57
CA TYR A 85 8.66 -2.72 7.01
C TYR A 85 8.39 -1.30 7.50
N ARG A 86 9.08 -0.31 6.92
CA ARG A 86 8.88 1.09 7.30
C ARG A 86 7.46 1.58 6.99
N TRP A 87 6.85 1.15 5.89
CA TRP A 87 5.48 1.53 5.53
C TRP A 87 4.41 0.94 6.45
N GLU A 88 4.67 -0.22 7.05
CA GLU A 88 3.77 -0.85 8.02
C GLU A 88 3.76 -0.09 9.36
N MET A 89 4.93 0.40 9.79
CA MET A 89 5.10 1.13 11.04
C MET A 89 4.56 2.56 10.99
N ASP A 90 4.55 3.18 9.81
CA ASP A 90 4.12 4.58 9.62
C ASP A 90 2.59 4.73 9.43
N GLN A 91 1.80 3.64 9.54
CA GLN A 91 0.34 3.76 9.46
C GLN A 91 -0.20 4.51 10.68
N PRO A 92 -0.91 5.65 10.51
CA PRO A 92 -1.45 6.39 11.62
C PRO A 92 -2.46 5.51 12.39
N PRO A 93 -2.47 5.56 13.72
CA PRO A 93 -3.43 4.80 14.51
C PRO A 93 -4.86 5.20 14.12
N THR A 94 -5.73 4.21 13.95
CA THR A 94 -7.12 4.42 13.55
C THR A 94 -8.08 3.90 14.63
N ALA A 95 -9.17 4.62 14.82
CA ALA A 95 -10.26 4.27 15.73
C ALA A 95 -11.54 4.00 14.93
N VAL A 96 -12.42 3.19 15.50
CA VAL A 96 -13.78 2.98 14.97
C VAL A 96 -14.70 4.03 15.59
N VAL A 97 -15.45 4.74 14.75
CA VAL A 97 -16.41 5.75 15.18
C VAL A 97 -17.56 5.07 15.95
N PRO A 98 -17.82 5.45 17.22
CA PRO A 98 -18.91 4.88 18.00
C PRO A 98 -20.27 5.43 17.51
N ASN A 99 -21.34 4.70 17.84
CA ASN A 99 -22.69 5.21 17.64
C ASN A 99 -23.05 6.14 18.80
N LEU A 100 -23.23 7.43 18.49
CA LEU A 100 -23.57 8.49 19.43
C LEU A 100 -25.04 8.92 19.33
N PHE A 101 -25.81 8.31 18.43
CA PHE A 101 -27.20 8.66 18.20
C PHE A 101 -28.05 8.45 19.46
N GLY A 102 -28.86 9.45 19.80
CA GLY A 102 -29.75 9.42 20.96
C GLY A 102 -29.07 9.57 22.32
N LEU A 103 -27.74 9.72 22.37
CA LEU A 103 -27.01 10.03 23.60
C LEU A 103 -27.09 11.52 23.93
N ASP A 104 -26.85 11.83 25.20
CA ASP A 104 -26.65 13.21 25.67
C ASP A 104 -25.24 13.70 25.30
N LEU A 105 -25.08 15.01 25.12
CA LEU A 105 -23.83 15.64 24.71
C LEU A 105 -22.66 15.25 25.63
N LYS A 106 -22.89 15.20 26.94
CA LYS A 106 -21.83 14.84 27.89
C LYS A 106 -21.39 13.40 27.68
N THR A 107 -22.35 12.47 27.67
CA THR A 107 -22.08 11.04 27.47
C THR A 107 -21.44 10.74 26.13
N SER A 108 -21.81 11.46 25.07
CA SER A 108 -21.22 11.29 23.75
C SER A 108 -19.78 11.77 23.68
N THR A 109 -19.46 12.88 24.37
CA THR A 109 -18.08 13.39 24.43
C THR A 109 -17.16 12.42 25.17
N GLU A 110 -17.65 11.82 26.25
CA GLU A 110 -16.91 10.81 27.02
C GLU A 110 -16.71 9.53 26.20
N CYS A 111 -17.76 9.08 25.48
CA CYS A 111 -17.68 7.91 24.60
C CYS A 111 -16.67 8.13 23.45
N ALA A 112 -16.70 9.28 22.78
CA ALA A 112 -15.74 9.61 21.74
C ALA A 112 -14.31 9.69 22.27
N ARG A 113 -14.12 10.30 23.46
CA ARG A 113 -12.79 10.38 24.09
C ARG A 113 -12.23 9.01 24.46
N SER A 114 -13.08 8.05 24.85
CA SER A 114 -12.63 6.68 25.18
C SER A 114 -11.97 5.97 24.00
N VAL A 115 -12.29 6.38 22.77
CA VAL A 115 -11.72 5.85 21.52
C VAL A 115 -10.76 6.84 20.84
N HIS A 116 -10.23 7.82 21.57
CA HIS A 116 -9.29 8.84 21.05
C HIS A 116 -9.87 9.73 19.93
N LEU A 117 -11.19 9.98 19.97
CA LEU A 117 -11.88 10.87 19.04
C LEU A 117 -12.37 12.13 19.76
N ASN A 118 -12.43 13.24 19.01
CA ASN A 118 -12.93 14.51 19.49
C ASN A 118 -14.36 14.74 18.98
N THR A 119 -15.14 15.56 19.68
CA THR A 119 -16.51 15.91 19.27
C THR A 119 -16.66 17.41 19.11
N ARG A 120 -17.40 17.84 18.09
CA ARG A 120 -17.75 19.23 17.86
C ARG A 120 -19.22 19.35 17.47
N ILE A 121 -19.90 20.33 18.03
CA ILE A 121 -21.28 20.64 17.65
C ILE A 121 -21.25 21.41 16.33
N LEU A 122 -21.93 20.88 15.32
CA LEU A 122 -22.08 21.52 14.00
C LEU A 122 -23.38 22.31 13.89
N GLY A 123 -24.44 21.88 14.58
CA GLY A 123 -25.75 22.50 14.44
C GLY A 123 -26.81 21.96 15.38
N GLN A 124 -28.02 22.46 15.16
CA GLN A 124 -29.24 22.10 15.86
C GLN A 124 -30.29 21.74 14.82
N THR A 125 -31.02 20.65 15.06
CA THR A 125 -32.02 20.15 14.12
C THR A 125 -33.36 19.98 14.83
N TRP A 126 -34.45 20.42 14.18
CA TRP A 126 -35.78 20.26 14.73
C TRP A 126 -36.20 18.80 14.64
N TYR A 127 -36.49 18.18 15.79
CA TYR A 127 -36.84 16.78 15.83
C TYR A 127 -37.92 16.50 16.88
N THR A 128 -39.14 16.23 16.43
CA THR A 128 -40.32 16.08 17.30
C THR A 128 -40.33 14.76 18.07
N ASN A 129 -39.64 13.73 17.58
CA ASN A 129 -39.70 12.37 18.15
C ASN A 129 -38.58 12.06 19.16
N LEU A 130 -37.60 12.95 19.32
CA LEU A 130 -36.49 12.81 20.28
C LEU A 130 -36.58 13.93 21.30
N PRO A 131 -36.32 13.66 22.59
CA PRO A 131 -36.14 14.70 23.58
C PRO A 131 -35.06 15.71 23.14
N PRO A 132 -35.24 17.01 23.44
CA PRO A 132 -34.23 18.02 23.14
C PRO A 132 -32.93 17.73 23.88
N GLY A 133 -31.80 18.11 23.26
CA GLY A 133 -30.46 17.88 23.80
C GLY A 133 -29.85 16.51 23.44
N ARG A 134 -30.58 15.65 22.73
CA ARG A 134 -30.05 14.37 22.22
C ARG A 134 -29.48 14.50 20.82
N ILE A 135 -28.44 13.73 20.54
CA ILE A 135 -27.81 13.71 19.22
C ILE A 135 -28.75 13.06 18.20
N THR A 136 -29.00 13.79 17.12
CA THR A 136 -29.81 13.35 15.98
C THR A 136 -28.96 13.03 14.76
N VAL A 137 -27.83 13.71 14.60
CA VAL A 137 -26.93 13.50 13.45
C VAL A 137 -25.51 13.44 13.96
N GLN A 138 -24.74 12.50 13.41
CA GLN A 138 -23.30 12.45 13.56
C GLN A 138 -22.64 12.34 12.18
N SER A 139 -21.47 12.94 12.05
CA SER A 139 -20.60 12.78 10.89
C SER A 139 -19.16 12.80 11.39
N PRO A 140 -18.33 11.78 11.16
CA PRO A 140 -18.55 10.61 10.29
C PRO A 140 -19.57 9.58 10.82
N GLU A 141 -19.97 8.63 9.96
CA GLU A 141 -20.97 7.61 10.29
C GLU A 141 -20.47 6.59 11.33
N PRO A 142 -21.37 6.00 12.14
CA PRO A 142 -21.01 4.94 13.08
C PRO A 142 -20.34 3.75 12.36
N GLY A 143 -19.31 3.17 12.98
CA GLY A 143 -18.59 2.01 12.44
C GLY A 143 -17.51 2.36 11.41
N GLN A 144 -17.42 3.62 10.97
CA GLN A 144 -16.36 4.06 10.07
C GLN A 144 -14.99 4.04 10.79
N ARG A 145 -13.94 3.64 10.08
CA ARG A 145 -12.55 3.76 10.56
C ARG A 145 -12.00 5.13 10.22
N VAL A 146 -11.53 5.85 11.23
CA VAL A 146 -10.96 7.19 11.07
C VAL A 146 -9.63 7.27 11.82
N PRO A 147 -8.71 8.17 11.42
CA PRO A 147 -7.51 8.45 12.21
C PRO A 147 -7.86 8.88 13.63
N PHE A 148 -6.97 8.60 14.57
CA PHE A 148 -7.06 9.19 15.91
C PHE A 148 -7.15 10.73 15.84
N GLU A 149 -7.73 11.32 16.87
CA GLU A 149 -7.94 12.77 17.04
C GLU A 149 -8.93 13.40 16.03
N THR A 150 -9.50 12.61 15.12
CA THR A 150 -10.55 13.05 14.21
C THR A 150 -11.73 13.65 14.99
N VAL A 151 -12.27 14.76 14.46
CA VAL A 151 -13.41 15.45 15.04
C VAL A 151 -14.71 14.89 14.46
N ILE A 152 -15.56 14.35 15.32
CA ILE A 152 -16.93 13.96 15.01
C ILE A 152 -17.81 15.19 15.14
N GLY A 153 -18.42 15.59 14.04
CA GLY A 153 -19.48 16.58 13.99
C GLY A 153 -20.80 16.03 14.50
N LEU A 154 -21.45 16.77 15.40
CA LEU A 154 -22.70 16.39 16.04
C LEU A 154 -23.76 17.46 15.85
N GLU A 155 -24.99 17.04 15.59
CA GLU A 155 -26.18 17.89 15.69
C GLU A 155 -27.14 17.31 16.72
N PHE A 156 -27.79 18.20 17.46
CA PHE A 156 -28.73 17.80 18.50
C PHE A 156 -30.15 18.28 18.23
N ALA A 157 -31.10 17.53 18.79
CA ALA A 157 -32.52 17.83 18.72
C ALA A 157 -32.85 19.09 19.53
N VAL A 158 -33.60 19.98 18.90
CA VAL A 158 -34.22 21.15 19.54
C VAL A 158 -35.72 21.17 19.26
N ASN A 159 -36.46 21.81 20.17
CA ASN A 159 -37.89 21.97 20.00
C ASN A 159 -38.19 22.87 18.79
N PRO A 160 -39.23 22.57 17.99
CA PRO A 160 -39.68 23.47 16.94
C PRO A 160 -40.11 24.82 17.55
N PRO A 161 -39.93 25.95 16.83
CA PRO A 161 -40.44 27.23 17.28
C PRO A 161 -41.97 27.19 17.42
N ALA A 162 -42.53 27.88 18.42
CA ALA A 162 -43.96 27.87 18.74
C ALA A 162 -44.85 28.20 17.52
N ALA A 163 -44.41 29.14 16.67
CA ALA A 163 -45.12 29.51 15.44
C ALA A 163 -45.32 28.34 14.45
N LEU A 164 -44.45 27.34 14.46
CA LEU A 164 -44.59 26.14 13.63
C LEU A 164 -45.60 25.14 14.24
N ALA A 165 -45.73 25.12 15.56
CA ALA A 165 -46.72 24.28 16.25
C ALA A 165 -48.14 24.79 15.98
N ASP A 166 -48.33 26.11 15.97
CA ASP A 166 -49.63 26.76 15.73
C ASP A 166 -50.17 26.48 14.31
N LEU A 167 -49.28 26.40 13.31
CA LEU A 167 -49.66 26.05 11.94
C LEU A 167 -50.13 24.59 11.79
N LYS A 168 -49.65 23.67 12.64
CA LYS A 168 -50.05 22.26 12.61
C LYS A 168 -51.38 21.99 13.33
N GLY A 169 -51.80 22.90 14.22
CA GLY A 169 -53.07 22.82 14.95
C GLY A 169 -54.28 23.30 14.14
N ASN A 170 -54.06 23.95 13.00
CA ASN A 170 -55.11 24.62 12.21
C ASN A 170 -55.50 23.84 10.93
N THR A 171 -55.61 22.51 11.02
CA THR A 171 -56.15 21.68 9.94
C THR A 171 -57.65 21.48 10.18
N PRO A 172 -58.57 21.99 9.33
CA PRO A 172 -60.03 21.81 9.48
C PRO A 172 -60.48 20.37 9.25
#